data_AF-A0AA35VNR2-F1
#
_entry.id   AF-A0AA35VNR2-F1
#
_cell.length_a   1.000
_cell.length_b   1.000
_cell.length_c   1.000
_cell.angle_alpha   90.00
_cell.angle_beta   90.00
_cell.angle_gamma   90.00
#
_symmetry.space_group_name_H-M   'P 1'
#
loop_
_entity.id
_entity.type
_entity.pdbx_description
1 polymer ?
#
loop_
_entity_poly.entity_id
_entity_poly.type
_entity_poly.pdbx_seq_one_letter_code
_entity_poly.pdbx_strand_id
1 'polypeptide(L)'
;MLTSKKKTGQKDPKINTHNNSFGFVFKKDPNPIIFPNRIYPVPSKEKLYKYKDLAGNREIVPNIVKLLGIITGERWLQLATKAARKSAPTTGGVKKPHRYRPGTVALREIRKYQKSTELLIRKLPFQRLVREIAQDFKTDLRFQSHAVLALQEAAEAYLVGLFEDTNLCAIHAKRVTIMPKDIQLARRIRGERA
;
A
#
# COMPACT_ATOMS: atom_id res chain seq x y z
N MET A 1 39.32 -9.68 -36.48
CA MET A 1 39.73 -8.48 -37.25
C MET A 1 38.59 -7.48 -37.14
N LEU A 2 38.70 -6.40 -36.35
CA LEU A 2 39.24 -5.07 -36.74
C LEU A 2 38.37 -4.47 -37.88
N THR A 3 37.69 -3.31 -37.82
CA THR A 3 38.01 -1.97 -37.27
C THR A 3 36.72 -1.11 -37.28
N SER A 4 36.39 -0.32 -36.26
CA SER A 4 36.66 1.13 -36.09
C SER A 4 36.39 2.05 -37.30
N LYS A 5 35.51 3.05 -37.13
CA LYS A 5 35.84 4.45 -37.52
C LYS A 5 34.94 5.51 -36.86
N LYS A 6 35.59 6.31 -36.01
CA LYS A 6 35.26 7.69 -35.57
C LYS A 6 35.01 8.64 -36.76
N LYS A 7 34.23 9.70 -36.51
CA LYS A 7 34.45 11.11 -36.91
C LYS A 7 33.61 11.98 -35.96
N THR A 8 34.14 12.74 -34.98
CA THR A 8 34.64 14.14 -35.06
C THR A 8 33.71 15.03 -35.90
N GLY A 9 33.10 16.14 -35.46
CA GLY A 9 33.23 17.02 -34.30
C GLY A 9 32.99 18.45 -34.81
N GLN A 10 32.14 19.27 -34.17
CA GLN A 10 32.07 20.72 -34.47
C GLN A 10 31.52 21.49 -33.27
N LYS A 11 32.20 22.60 -32.92
CA LYS A 11 32.05 23.45 -31.73
C LYS A 11 31.03 24.59 -31.93
N ASP A 12 30.27 24.88 -30.87
CA ASP A 12 29.79 26.14 -30.21
C ASP A 12 29.83 27.49 -30.99
N PRO A 13 29.01 28.55 -30.68
CA PRO A 13 28.57 28.97 -29.33
C PRO A 13 27.20 29.72 -29.18
N LYS A 14 26.75 30.01 -27.95
CA LYS A 14 26.43 31.38 -27.41
C LYS A 14 25.56 31.39 -26.13
N ILE A 15 25.85 32.40 -25.31
CA ILE A 15 25.36 32.76 -23.97
C ILE A 15 24.04 33.56 -24.06
N ASN A 16 23.10 33.35 -23.13
CA ASN A 16 22.20 34.37 -22.53
C ASN A 16 21.38 33.72 -21.39
N THR A 17 21.61 34.05 -20.11
CA THR A 17 21.07 35.17 -19.30
C THR A 17 19.61 35.04 -18.83
N HIS A 18 19.47 35.12 -17.50
CA HIS A 18 18.36 35.65 -16.69
C HIS A 18 17.12 34.81 -16.26
N ASN A 19 16.92 34.87 -14.93
CA ASN A 19 15.69 34.89 -14.13
C ASN A 19 15.14 33.55 -13.58
N ASN A 20 15.18 33.36 -12.25
CA ASN A 20 14.10 33.87 -11.40
C ASN A 20 14.40 33.73 -9.89
N SER A 21 14.02 34.81 -9.22
CA SER A 21 14.11 35.19 -7.81
C SER A 21 13.20 34.39 -6.88
N PHE A 22 13.67 34.09 -5.67
CA PHE A 22 12.79 33.93 -4.50
C PHE A 22 13.47 34.46 -3.24
N GLY A 23 12.86 35.50 -2.66
CA GLY A 23 13.05 35.91 -1.29
C GLY A 23 11.69 36.36 -0.74
N PHE A 24 11.30 35.85 0.43
CA PHE A 24 10.38 36.49 1.35
C PHE A 24 10.71 36.07 2.79
N VAL A 25 10.81 37.08 3.66
CA VAL A 25 11.06 37.07 5.10
C VAL A 25 9.73 37.30 5.85
N PHE A 26 9.61 36.83 7.10
CA PHE A 26 8.93 37.44 8.29
C PHE A 26 8.49 36.31 9.28
N LYS A 27 8.32 36.46 10.60
CA LYS A 27 9.05 36.99 11.79
C LYS A 27 8.15 36.65 13.01
N LYS A 28 8.68 36.22 14.17
CA LYS A 28 8.22 36.57 15.56
C LYS A 28 8.77 35.62 16.66
N ASP A 29 9.64 36.15 17.52
CA ASP A 29 9.86 35.74 18.93
C ASP A 29 8.69 36.31 19.82
N PRO A 30 8.42 35.94 21.12
CA PRO A 30 9.36 35.95 22.28
C PRO A 30 9.11 34.91 23.45
N ASN A 31 10.05 34.84 24.43
CA ASN A 31 10.17 33.90 25.60
C ASN A 31 9.23 34.17 26.82
N PRO A 32 9.10 33.27 27.85
CA PRO A 32 9.89 33.40 29.12
C PRO A 32 10.17 32.12 30.02
N ILE A 33 11.36 32.11 30.67
CA ILE A 33 11.78 31.83 32.10
C ILE A 33 11.20 30.66 32.96
N ILE A 34 12.08 29.83 33.61
CA ILE A 34 12.27 29.53 35.09
C ILE A 34 13.03 28.18 35.35
N PHE A 35 14.01 28.23 36.28
CA PHE A 35 15.10 27.26 36.65
C PHE A 35 14.71 26.23 37.75
N PRO A 36 15.52 25.20 38.17
CA PRO A 36 16.73 25.40 39.02
C PRO A 36 17.91 24.37 38.97
N ASN A 37 19.12 24.90 39.24
CA ASN A 37 20.22 24.37 40.07
C ASN A 37 20.98 23.06 39.72
N ARG A 38 22.16 23.20 39.09
CA ARG A 38 23.47 22.79 39.68
C ARG A 38 24.64 23.39 38.88
N ILE A 39 25.41 24.27 39.51
CA ILE A 39 26.70 24.82 39.01
C ILE A 39 27.82 23.87 39.47
N TYR A 40 28.85 23.62 38.64
CA TYR A 40 30.30 23.49 39.00
C TYR A 40 31.21 23.47 37.71
N PRO A 41 32.53 23.73 37.80
CA PRO A 41 33.31 24.55 36.84
C PRO A 41 34.25 23.82 35.82
N VAL A 42 34.87 24.64 34.95
CA VAL A 42 35.83 24.42 33.81
C VAL A 42 37.17 23.72 34.21
N PRO A 43 37.89 22.93 33.37
CA PRO A 43 38.87 23.48 32.39
C PRO A 43 39.08 22.72 31.04
N SER A 44 39.28 23.51 29.98
CA SER A 44 40.10 23.38 28.75
C SER A 44 40.66 22.03 28.26
N LYS A 45 40.34 21.67 26.99
CA LYS A 45 41.11 20.73 26.14
C LYS A 45 41.38 21.20 24.70
N GLU A 46 41.15 22.47 24.36
CA GLU A 46 41.43 22.97 23.00
C GLU A 46 42.87 23.45 22.79
N LYS A 47 43.76 23.30 23.77
CA LYS A 47 45.14 23.81 23.70
C LYS A 47 46.23 22.79 23.42
N LEU A 48 45.92 21.57 22.99
CA LEU A 48 46.95 20.62 22.55
C LEU A 48 46.81 20.31 21.06
N TYR A 49 47.92 20.51 20.34
CA TYR A 49 48.17 20.26 18.92
C TYR A 49 47.83 21.38 17.94
N LYS A 50 48.51 22.51 18.13
CA LYS A 50 49.01 23.31 17.00
C LYS A 50 50.50 23.54 17.19
N TYR A 51 51.32 22.91 16.35
CA TYR A 51 52.64 23.41 16.00
C TYR A 51 52.78 23.37 14.48
N LYS A 52 53.16 24.52 13.92
CA LYS A 52 53.55 24.74 12.53
C LYS A 52 54.98 25.28 12.61
N ASP A 53 55.91 24.64 11.93
CA ASP A 53 57.27 25.17 11.79
C ASP A 53 57.50 25.66 10.34
N LEU A 54 58.35 26.68 10.19
CA LEU A 54 58.53 27.54 9.01
C LEU A 54 59.33 26.92 7.85
N ALA A 55 59.53 25.60 7.82
CA ALA A 55 60.25 24.92 6.74
C ALA A 55 59.40 23.74 6.27
N GLY A 56 58.79 23.87 5.10
CA GLY A 56 58.01 22.80 4.50
C GLY A 56 58.88 21.56 4.26
N ASN A 57 58.71 20.54 5.10
CA ASN A 57 59.15 19.18 4.80
C ASN A 57 58.20 18.18 5.47
N ARG A 58 57.68 17.24 4.68
CA ARG A 58 56.86 16.11 5.16
C ARG A 58 57.80 14.92 5.39
N GLU A 59 57.71 14.25 6.53
CA GLU A 59 57.82 12.78 6.71
C GLU A 59 57.60 12.41 8.20
N ILE A 60 56.54 11.65 8.56
CA ILE A 60 56.50 10.20 8.92
C ILE A 60 57.46 9.88 10.10
N VAL A 61 57.11 9.31 11.27
CA VAL A 61 56.24 8.15 11.62
C VAL A 61 55.89 8.16 13.14
N PRO A 62 54.85 7.41 13.57
CA PRO A 62 54.25 7.40 14.90
C PRO A 62 54.95 6.42 15.84
N ASN A 63 55.33 6.84 17.05
CA ASN A 63 55.92 5.87 18.00
C ASN A 63 55.95 6.26 19.48
N ILE A 64 54.96 7.00 19.99
CA ILE A 64 54.82 7.18 21.46
C ILE A 64 53.80 6.17 22.03
N VAL A 65 52.68 5.96 21.34
CA VAL A 65 51.61 5.07 21.81
C VAL A 65 52.03 3.59 21.78
N LYS A 66 52.85 3.19 20.81
CA LYS A 66 53.34 1.81 20.67
C LYS A 66 54.42 1.47 21.71
N LEU A 67 55.22 2.46 22.10
CA LEU A 67 56.28 2.31 23.12
C LEU A 67 55.69 2.21 24.53
N LEU A 68 54.63 2.97 24.82
CA LEU A 68 53.95 2.94 26.13
C LEU A 68 53.22 1.61 26.40
N GLY A 69 52.66 0.96 25.37
CA GLY A 69 51.94 -0.32 25.53
C GLY A 69 52.83 -1.53 25.82
N ILE A 70 54.15 -1.46 25.56
CA ILE A 70 55.09 -2.55 25.86
C ILE A 70 55.55 -2.51 27.33
N ILE A 71 55.55 -1.32 27.96
CA ILE A 71 56.13 -1.11 29.30
C ILE A 71 55.10 -1.34 30.40
N THR A 72 53.79 -1.14 30.14
CA THR A 72 52.75 -1.25 31.19
C THR A 72 51.99 -2.58 31.23
N GLY A 73 52.19 -3.49 30.27
CA GLY A 73 51.57 -4.82 30.30
C GLY A 73 50.03 -4.83 30.25
N GLU A 74 49.39 -3.73 29.84
CA GLU A 74 47.92 -3.64 29.80
C GLU A 74 47.37 -3.91 28.39
N ARG A 75 46.77 -5.09 28.22
CA ARG A 75 46.04 -5.51 27.00
C ARG A 75 44.72 -4.75 26.87
N TRP A 76 44.75 -3.50 26.44
CA TRP A 76 43.55 -2.70 26.18
C TRP A 76 43.05 -2.85 24.74
N LEU A 77 42.48 -4.01 24.36
CA LEU A 77 41.46 -4.04 23.28
C LEU A 77 40.70 -5.38 23.10
N GLN A 78 40.19 -6.04 24.14
CA GLN A 78 39.32 -7.22 23.91
C GLN A 78 38.06 -7.31 24.77
N LEU A 79 37.63 -6.24 25.45
CA LEU A 79 36.40 -6.25 26.26
C LEU A 79 35.32 -5.25 25.81
N ALA A 80 35.51 -4.56 24.68
CA ALA A 80 34.55 -3.58 24.15
C ALA A 80 33.73 -4.08 22.93
N THR A 81 33.62 -5.40 22.72
CA THR A 81 32.81 -5.99 21.64
C THR A 81 31.75 -6.99 22.12
N LYS A 82 31.53 -7.08 23.43
CA LYS A 82 30.58 -8.04 24.03
C LYS A 82 29.39 -7.41 24.75
N ALA A 83 29.06 -6.15 24.43
CA ALA A 83 27.84 -5.50 24.90
C ALA A 83 27.05 -4.91 23.71
N ALA A 84 25.78 -5.33 23.65
CA ALA A 84 24.68 -4.71 22.90
C ALA A 84 24.73 -4.74 21.37
N ARG A 85 24.41 -5.90 20.77
CA ARG A 85 23.51 -5.94 19.61
C ARG A 85 22.53 -7.12 19.72
N LYS A 86 21.65 -7.08 20.73
CA LYS A 86 20.29 -7.57 20.49
C LYS A 86 19.64 -6.48 19.63
N SER A 87 19.76 -6.57 18.31
CA SER A 87 18.83 -5.84 17.46
C SER A 87 17.44 -6.29 17.89
N ALA A 88 16.64 -5.37 18.42
CA ALA A 88 15.19 -5.59 18.45
C ALA A 88 14.80 -6.14 17.07
N PRO A 89 13.93 -7.16 16.95
CA PRO A 89 13.41 -7.49 15.63
C PRO A 89 12.91 -6.17 15.07
N THR A 90 13.52 -5.69 13.98
CA THR A 90 12.97 -4.57 13.21
C THR A 90 11.53 -4.94 13.06
N THR A 91 10.64 -4.22 13.74
CA THR A 91 9.19 -4.40 13.64
C THR A 91 8.92 -4.21 12.17
N GLY A 92 8.85 -5.34 11.46
CA GLY A 92 8.89 -5.37 10.01
C GLY A 92 7.77 -4.45 9.57
N GLY A 93 8.13 -3.36 8.89
CA GLY A 93 7.21 -2.26 8.62
C GLY A 93 5.87 -2.83 8.18
N VAL A 94 4.78 -2.32 8.76
CA VAL A 94 3.41 -2.82 8.57
C VAL A 94 3.22 -3.15 7.09
N LYS A 95 3.14 -4.46 6.77
CA LYS A 95 2.93 -4.89 5.39
C LYS A 95 1.65 -4.24 4.90
N LYS A 96 1.74 -3.51 3.79
CA LYS A 96 0.55 -2.91 3.15
C LYS A 96 -0.53 -4.00 3.02
N PRO A 97 -1.79 -3.72 3.38
CA PRO A 97 -2.85 -4.71 3.27
C PRO A 97 -2.95 -5.18 1.82
N HIS A 98 -2.93 -6.50 1.63
CA HIS A 98 -3.03 -7.09 0.31
C HIS A 98 -4.42 -6.82 -0.29
N ARG A 99 -4.47 -6.16 -1.45
CA ARG A 99 -5.69 -5.91 -2.21
C ARG A 99 -5.69 -6.73 -3.49
N TYR A 100 -6.72 -7.54 -3.67
CA TYR A 100 -6.94 -8.28 -4.92
C TYR A 100 -7.20 -7.31 -6.09
N ARG A 101 -6.76 -7.70 -7.29
CA ARG A 101 -7.07 -6.97 -8.52
C ARG A 101 -8.59 -7.04 -8.80
N PRO A 102 -9.18 -6.00 -9.40
CA PRO A 102 -10.58 -6.06 -9.80
C PRO A 102 -10.83 -7.28 -10.70
N GLY A 103 -11.95 -7.96 -10.47
CA GLY A 103 -12.29 -9.22 -11.14
C GLY A 103 -11.76 -10.49 -10.46
N THR A 104 -10.68 -10.44 -9.68
CA THR A 104 -10.13 -11.64 -9.01
C THR A 104 -11.10 -12.22 -7.98
N VAL A 105 -11.73 -11.35 -7.18
CA VAL A 105 -12.72 -11.79 -6.17
C VAL A 105 -14.02 -12.22 -6.84
N ALA A 106 -14.47 -11.50 -7.87
CA ALA A 106 -15.68 -11.86 -8.62
C ALA A 106 -15.57 -13.26 -9.28
N LEU A 107 -14.43 -13.57 -9.92
CA LEU A 107 -14.20 -14.90 -10.50
C LEU A 107 -14.16 -16.01 -9.43
N ARG A 108 -13.67 -15.71 -8.23
CA ARG A 108 -13.68 -16.64 -7.10
C ARG A 108 -15.11 -16.89 -6.62
N GLU A 109 -15.91 -15.84 -6.50
CA GLU A 109 -17.32 -15.93 -6.10
C GLU A 109 -18.14 -16.72 -7.12
N ILE A 110 -17.97 -16.46 -8.43
CA ILE A 110 -18.62 -17.22 -9.51
C ILE A 110 -18.32 -18.72 -9.36
N ARG A 111 -17.05 -19.09 -9.22
CA ARG A 111 -16.66 -20.51 -9.05
C ARG A 111 -17.19 -21.12 -7.76
N LYS A 112 -17.28 -20.33 -6.68
CA LYS A 112 -17.84 -20.77 -5.40
C LYS A 112 -19.33 -21.09 -5.55
N TYR A 113 -20.11 -20.15 -6.07
CA TYR A 113 -21.56 -20.26 -6.18
C TYR A 113 -22.02 -21.22 -7.27
N GLN A 114 -21.22 -21.45 -8.31
CA GLN A 114 -21.50 -22.52 -9.28
C GLN A 114 -21.27 -23.93 -8.71
N LYS A 115 -20.46 -24.07 -7.66
CA LYS A 115 -20.20 -25.36 -7.01
C LYS A 115 -21.22 -25.69 -5.92
N SER A 116 -21.81 -24.68 -5.28
CA SER A 116 -22.83 -24.85 -4.25
C SER A 116 -24.24 -24.77 -4.83
N THR A 117 -25.20 -25.31 -4.10
CA THR A 117 -26.65 -25.21 -4.39
C THR A 117 -27.39 -24.49 -3.26
N GLU A 118 -26.67 -23.64 -2.52
CA GLU A 118 -27.24 -22.87 -1.42
C GLU A 118 -28.12 -21.73 -1.94
N LEU A 119 -29.24 -21.49 -1.27
CA LEU A 119 -30.10 -20.34 -1.56
C LEU A 119 -29.40 -19.04 -1.15
N LEU A 120 -29.34 -18.07 -2.06
CA LEU A 120 -28.62 -16.81 -1.89
C LEU A 120 -29.49 -15.72 -1.30
N ILE A 121 -30.81 -15.79 -1.48
CA ILE A 121 -31.74 -14.83 -0.89
C ILE A 121 -32.01 -15.21 0.57
N ARG A 122 -31.94 -14.22 1.48
CA ARG A 122 -32.27 -14.44 2.89
C ARG A 122 -33.74 -14.84 3.02
N LYS A 123 -34.01 -15.91 3.78
CA LYS A 123 -35.36 -16.51 3.92
C LYS A 123 -36.42 -15.54 4.47
N LEU A 124 -36.09 -14.77 5.53
CA LEU A 124 -37.05 -13.87 6.18
C LEU A 124 -37.56 -12.73 5.28
N PRO A 125 -36.71 -11.94 4.59
CA PRO A 125 -37.20 -10.91 3.68
C PRO A 125 -37.96 -11.49 2.48
N PHE A 126 -37.53 -12.64 1.93
CA PHE A 126 -38.27 -13.31 0.86
C PHE A 126 -39.68 -13.72 1.32
N GLN A 127 -39.78 -14.29 2.52
CA GLN A 127 -41.08 -14.64 3.10
C GLN A 127 -41.99 -13.42 3.29
N ARG A 128 -41.44 -12.27 3.72
CA ARG A 128 -42.21 -11.02 3.86
C ARG A 128 -42.74 -10.55 2.51
N LEU A 129 -41.90 -10.57 1.47
CA LEU A 129 -42.29 -10.22 0.10
C LEU A 129 -43.41 -11.12 -0.44
N VAL A 130 -43.29 -12.43 -0.24
CA VAL A 130 -44.33 -13.39 -0.68
C VAL A 130 -45.68 -13.08 -0.02
N ARG A 131 -45.68 -12.74 1.29
CA ARG A 131 -46.90 -12.40 2.03
C ARG A 131 -47.48 -11.06 1.61
N GLU A 132 -46.62 -10.07 1.35
CA GLU A 132 -47.01 -8.76 0.83
C GLU A 132 -47.75 -8.90 -0.50
N ILE A 133 -47.16 -9.60 -1.47
CA ILE A 133 -47.78 -9.84 -2.78
C ILE A 133 -49.08 -10.64 -2.64
N ALA A 134 -49.09 -11.68 -1.79
CA ALA A 134 -50.27 -12.52 -1.62
C ALA A 134 -51.47 -11.78 -1.01
N GLN A 135 -51.20 -10.80 -0.15
CA GLN A 135 -52.22 -10.00 0.51
C GLN A 135 -53.04 -9.18 -0.49
N ASP A 136 -52.43 -8.75 -1.60
CA ASP A 136 -53.12 -8.00 -2.67
C ASP A 136 -54.16 -8.85 -3.41
N PHE A 137 -54.02 -10.17 -3.39
CA PHE A 137 -54.95 -11.10 -4.05
C PHE A 137 -56.01 -11.64 -3.10
N LYS A 138 -55.62 -12.01 -1.88
CA LYS A 138 -56.54 -12.55 -0.87
C LYS A 138 -56.00 -12.32 0.53
N THR A 139 -56.84 -11.74 1.38
CA THR A 139 -56.51 -11.53 2.80
C THR A 139 -56.51 -12.85 3.57
N ASP A 140 -55.73 -12.91 4.65
CA ASP A 140 -55.70 -14.02 5.62
C ASP A 140 -55.20 -15.37 5.07
N LEU A 141 -54.30 -15.34 4.08
CA LEU A 141 -53.65 -16.55 3.57
C LEU A 141 -52.61 -17.11 4.54
N ARG A 142 -52.72 -18.42 4.82
CA ARG A 142 -51.72 -19.18 5.58
C ARG A 142 -50.82 -19.95 4.62
N PHE A 143 -49.51 -19.74 4.76
CA PHE A 143 -48.49 -20.44 3.96
C PHE A 143 -47.87 -21.57 4.75
N GLN A 144 -47.75 -22.74 4.13
CA GLN A 144 -46.89 -23.81 4.61
C GLN A 144 -45.42 -23.40 4.49
N SER A 145 -44.56 -23.86 5.40
CA SER A 145 -43.12 -23.58 5.37
C SER A 145 -42.47 -24.05 4.06
N HIS A 146 -42.80 -25.27 3.61
CA HIS A 146 -42.27 -25.85 2.37
C HIS A 146 -42.76 -25.13 1.12
N ALA A 147 -43.97 -24.55 1.13
CA ALA A 147 -44.47 -23.78 0.00
C ALA A 147 -43.65 -22.52 -0.24
N VAL A 148 -43.27 -21.80 0.83
CA VAL A 148 -42.41 -20.62 0.73
C VAL A 148 -41.00 -21.01 0.22
N LEU A 149 -40.48 -22.16 0.66
CA LEU A 149 -39.19 -22.67 0.17
C LEU A 149 -39.25 -23.01 -1.32
N ALA A 150 -40.30 -23.68 -1.79
CA ALA A 150 -40.49 -24.01 -3.20
C ALA A 150 -40.58 -22.75 -4.07
N LEU A 151 -41.30 -21.72 -3.60
CA LEU A 151 -41.34 -20.42 -4.27
C LEU A 151 -39.95 -19.77 -4.35
N GLN A 152 -39.16 -19.89 -3.29
CA GLN A 152 -37.80 -19.35 -3.27
C GLN A 152 -36.88 -20.08 -4.25
N GLU A 153 -36.90 -21.42 -4.26
CA GLU A 153 -36.13 -22.23 -5.20
C GLU A 153 -36.47 -21.89 -6.66
N ALA A 154 -37.76 -21.82 -6.98
CA ALA A 154 -38.22 -21.46 -8.32
C ALA A 154 -37.79 -20.04 -8.71
N ALA A 155 -37.91 -19.07 -7.80
CA ALA A 155 -37.54 -17.68 -8.06
C ALA A 155 -36.02 -17.52 -8.28
N GLU A 156 -35.18 -18.15 -7.44
CA GLU A 156 -33.73 -18.09 -7.61
C GLU A 156 -33.27 -18.82 -8.88
N ALA A 157 -33.83 -19.99 -9.18
CA ALA A 157 -33.53 -20.72 -10.43
C ALA A 157 -33.89 -19.88 -11.67
N TYR A 158 -35.04 -19.21 -11.65
CA TYR A 158 -35.45 -18.31 -12.72
C TYR A 158 -34.47 -17.13 -12.89
N LEU A 159 -34.07 -16.49 -11.80
CA LEU A 159 -33.14 -15.36 -11.83
C LEU A 159 -31.76 -15.77 -12.33
N VAL A 160 -31.25 -16.94 -11.93
CA VAL A 160 -29.97 -17.46 -12.42
C VAL A 160 -30.01 -17.67 -13.93
N GLY A 161 -31.04 -18.35 -14.46
CA GLY A 161 -31.20 -18.53 -15.91
C GLY A 161 -31.32 -17.21 -16.67
N LEU A 162 -32.06 -16.23 -16.12
CA LEU A 162 -32.15 -14.90 -16.72
C LEU A 162 -30.79 -14.17 -16.75
N PHE A 163 -29.96 -14.33 -15.71
CA PHE A 163 -28.62 -13.74 -15.67
C PHE A 163 -27.64 -14.41 -16.64
N GLU A 164 -27.79 -15.71 -16.91
CA GLU A 164 -27.02 -16.42 -17.94
C GLU A 164 -27.30 -15.83 -19.34
N ASP A 165 -28.58 -15.69 -19.71
CA ASP A 165 -29.00 -15.08 -20.97
C ASP A 165 -28.57 -13.61 -21.08
N THR A 166 -28.73 -12.85 -19.99
CA THR A 166 -28.31 -11.45 -19.90
C THR A 166 -26.80 -11.31 -20.09
N ASN A 167 -26.01 -12.24 -19.53
CA ASN A 167 -24.57 -12.25 -19.68
C ASN A 167 -24.17 -12.52 -21.14
N LEU A 168 -24.85 -13.44 -21.84
CA LEU A 168 -24.64 -13.68 -23.27
C LEU A 168 -24.95 -12.42 -24.11
N CYS A 169 -26.02 -11.69 -23.77
CA CYS A 169 -26.37 -10.42 -24.42
C CYS A 169 -25.29 -9.34 -24.19
N ALA A 170 -24.73 -9.25 -22.99
CA ALA A 170 -23.65 -8.31 -22.69
C ALA A 170 -22.38 -8.63 -23.49
N ILE A 171 -22.00 -9.91 -23.57
CA ILE A 171 -20.84 -10.40 -24.34
C ILE A 171 -21.05 -10.14 -25.84
N HIS A 172 -22.25 -10.37 -26.36
CA HIS A 172 -22.60 -10.07 -27.75
C HIS A 172 -22.34 -8.60 -28.10
N ALA A 173 -22.61 -7.69 -27.16
CA ALA A 173 -22.32 -6.26 -27.29
C ALA A 173 -20.88 -5.86 -26.89
N LYS A 174 -19.94 -6.81 -26.81
CA LYS A 174 -18.52 -6.62 -26.44
C LYS A 174 -18.31 -5.97 -25.07
N ARG A 175 -19.21 -6.22 -24.12
CA ARG A 175 -19.13 -5.74 -22.72
C ARG A 175 -18.99 -6.91 -21.75
N VAL A 176 -18.44 -6.62 -20.57
CA VAL A 176 -18.36 -7.56 -19.43
C VAL A 176 -19.37 -7.21 -18.33
N THR A 177 -19.81 -5.96 -18.27
CA THR A 177 -20.81 -5.49 -17.30
C THR A 177 -22.21 -5.60 -17.90
N ILE A 178 -23.08 -6.35 -17.23
CA ILE A 178 -24.51 -6.44 -17.56
C ILE A 178 -25.21 -5.11 -17.30
N MET A 179 -26.18 -4.77 -18.14
CA MET A 179 -26.98 -3.55 -18.06
C MET A 179 -28.47 -3.86 -18.16
N PRO A 180 -29.37 -2.96 -17.72
CA PRO A 180 -30.82 -3.18 -17.80
C PRO A 180 -31.33 -3.49 -19.22
N LYS A 181 -30.69 -2.92 -20.26
CA LYS A 181 -31.00 -3.22 -21.66
C LYS A 181 -30.75 -4.68 -22.05
N ASP A 182 -29.77 -5.33 -21.42
CA ASP A 182 -29.44 -6.74 -21.68
C ASP A 182 -30.53 -7.64 -21.11
N ILE A 183 -31.04 -7.31 -19.91
CA ILE A 183 -32.17 -8.01 -19.27
C ILE A 183 -33.43 -7.85 -20.11
N GLN A 184 -33.71 -6.63 -20.58
CA GLN A 184 -34.88 -6.34 -21.41
C GLN A 184 -34.83 -7.09 -22.75
N LEU A 185 -33.63 -7.23 -23.33
CA LEU A 185 -33.41 -8.00 -24.55
C LEU A 185 -33.61 -9.50 -24.31
N ALA A 186 -32.99 -10.06 -23.25
CA ALA A 186 -33.15 -11.46 -22.87
C ALA A 186 -34.62 -11.83 -22.65
N ARG A 187 -35.36 -11.05 -21.86
CA ARG A 187 -36.81 -11.26 -21.63
C ARG A 187 -37.64 -11.16 -22.91
N ARG A 188 -37.24 -10.29 -23.84
CA ARG A 188 -37.93 -10.13 -25.13
C ARG A 188 -37.73 -11.36 -26.02
N ILE A 189 -36.53 -11.92 -26.06
CA ILE A 189 -36.21 -13.12 -26.83
C ILE A 189 -36.90 -14.35 -26.22
N ARG A 190 -36.96 -14.42 -24.88
CA ARG A 190 -37.62 -15.50 -24.14
C ARG A 190 -39.15 -15.52 -24.26
N GLY A 191 -39.76 -14.44 -24.78
CA GLY A 191 -41.21 -14.32 -24.92
C GLY A 191 -41.95 -13.99 -23.63
N GLU A 192 -41.26 -13.53 -22.59
CA GLU A 192 -41.83 -13.20 -21.26
C GLU A 192 -42.38 -11.78 -21.17
N ARG A 193 -42.40 -11.08 -22.31
CA ARG A 193 -42.98 -9.75 -22.43
C ARG A 193 -44.42 -9.93 -22.91
N ALA A 194 -45.37 -9.77 -21.98
CA ALA A 194 -46.70 -9.28 -22.31
C ALA A 194 -46.61 -7.81 -22.71
#